data_AF-X1KKF1-F1
#
_entry.id   AF-X1KKF1-F1
#
_cell.length_a   1.000
_cell.length_b   1.000
_cell.length_c   1.000
_cell.angle_alpha   90.00
_cell.angle_beta   90.00
_cell.angle_gamma   90.00
#
_symmetry.space_group_name_H-M   'P 1'
#
loop_
_entity.id
_entity.type
_entity.pdbx_description
1 polymer ?
#
loop_
_entity_poly.entity_id
_entity_poly.type
_entity_poly.pdbx_seq_one_letter_code
_entity_poly.pdbx_strand_id
1 'polypeptide(L)'
;MLIVIAILGVLAVVIVPNVGKFFGRGALQAANIEASTVKTAVQAYAIDKDSDVTATVGPGRDSSGDDGAGIMAYIDGTLKAVYTIDTSADCIISGTDASWGNLGSWNTTSCQWDAPS
;
A
#
# COMPACT_ATOMS: atom_id res chain seq x y z
N MET A 1 7.09 -30.70 38.06
CA MET A 1 7.41 -29.77 36.96
C MET A 1 7.11 -30.31 35.55
N LEU A 2 6.92 -31.63 35.37
CA LEU A 2 6.69 -32.23 34.04
C LEU A 2 5.35 -31.87 33.38
N ILE A 3 4.28 -31.74 34.17
CA ILE A 3 2.93 -31.44 33.66
C ILE A 3 2.88 -30.11 32.90
N VAL A 4 3.63 -29.11 33.38
CA VAL A 4 3.65 -27.77 32.79
C VAL A 4 4.30 -27.81 31.41
N ILE A 5 5.42 -28.54 31.29
CA ILE A 5 6.17 -28.67 30.04
C ILE A 5 5.32 -29.43 29.00
N ALA A 6 4.61 -30.48 29.43
CA ALA A 6 3.73 -31.24 28.56
C ALA A 6 2.60 -30.37 27.96
N ILE A 7 1.97 -29.51 28.76
CA ILE A 7 0.90 -28.63 28.29
C ILE A 7 1.46 -27.52 27.38
N LEU A 8 2.61 -26.94 27.71
CA LEU A 8 3.27 -25.93 26.87
C LEU A 8 3.64 -26.47 25.49
N GLY A 9 4.11 -27.72 25.41
CA GLY A 9 4.44 -28.36 24.13
C GLY A 9 3.22 -28.50 23.21
N VAL A 10 2.07 -28.89 23.75
CA VAL A 10 0.83 -29.03 22.97
C VAL A 10 0.29 -27.67 22.54
N LEU A 11 0.31 -26.66 23.42
CA LEU A 11 -0.15 -25.31 23.10
C LEU A 11 0.70 -24.65 22.00
N ALA A 12 2.02 -24.83 22.04
CA ALA A 12 2.92 -24.25 21.04
C ALA A 12 2.61 -24.76 19.62
N VAL A 13 2.36 -26.06 19.44
CA VAL A 13 2.05 -26.67 18.14
C VAL A 13 0.78 -26.10 17.52
N VAL A 14 -0.25 -25.81 18.33
CA VAL A 14 -1.55 -25.35 17.82
C VAL A 14 -1.55 -23.84 17.59
N ILE A 15 -0.86 -23.08 18.45
CA ILE A 15 -0.91 -21.61 18.42
C ILE A 15 0.03 -21.06 17.34
N VAL A 16 1.24 -21.60 17.19
CA VAL A 16 2.27 -21.07 16.28
C VAL A 16 1.79 -20.93 14.83
N PRO A 17 1.15 -21.93 14.19
CA PRO A 17 0.66 -21.80 12.81
C PRO A 17 -0.48 -20.77 12.66
N ASN A 18 -1.25 -20.54 13.73
CA ASN A 18 -2.37 -19.62 13.71
C ASN A 18 -1.89 -18.17 13.90
N VAL A 19 -0.94 -17.92 14.82
CA VAL A 19 -0.34 -16.59 14.97
C VAL A 19 0.60 -16.24 13.81
N GLY A 20 1.26 -17.25 13.22
CA GLY A 20 2.12 -17.11 12.05
C GLY A 20 1.43 -16.42 10.86
N LYS A 21 0.14 -16.70 10.65
CA LYS A 21 -0.66 -16.14 9.54
C LYS A 21 -0.92 -14.63 9.68
N PHE A 22 -0.71 -14.04 10.84
CA PHE A 22 -0.88 -12.60 11.06
C PHE A 22 0.39 -11.80 10.76
N PHE A 23 1.56 -12.45 10.74
CA PHE A 23 2.79 -11.79 10.31
C PHE A 23 2.70 -11.44 8.81
N GLY A 24 2.97 -10.19 8.46
CA GLY A 24 2.91 -9.68 7.09
C GLY A 24 1.54 -9.13 6.64
N ARG A 25 0.42 -9.59 7.22
CA ARG A 25 -0.92 -9.05 6.88
C ARG A 25 -1.07 -7.57 7.21
N GLY A 26 -0.45 -7.11 8.29
CA GLY A 26 -0.48 -5.70 8.69
C GLY A 26 0.16 -4.77 7.64
N ALA A 27 1.29 -5.18 7.07
CA ALA A 27 1.97 -4.41 6.02
C ALA A 27 1.12 -4.37 4.74
N LEU A 28 0.56 -5.52 4.33
CA LEU A 28 -0.33 -5.61 3.15
C LEU A 28 -1.55 -4.70 3.27
N GLN A 29 -2.22 -4.75 4.42
CA GLN A 29 -3.38 -3.89 4.65
C GLN A 29 -2.98 -2.41 4.69
N ALA A 30 -1.84 -2.07 5.31
CA ALA A 30 -1.36 -0.70 5.35
C ALA A 30 -0.99 -0.15 3.96
N ALA A 31 -0.39 -0.97 3.09
CA ALA A 31 -0.08 -0.59 1.71
C ALA A 31 -1.33 -0.41 0.84
N ASN A 32 -2.38 -1.21 1.09
CA ASN A 32 -3.68 -1.04 0.44
C ASN A 32 -4.40 0.23 0.90
N ILE A 33 -4.28 0.59 2.18
CA ILE A 33 -4.79 1.87 2.69
C ILE A 33 -4.01 3.03 2.07
N GLU A 34 -2.68 2.95 2.01
CA GLU A 34 -1.85 3.97 1.34
C GLU A 34 -2.30 4.18 -0.11
N ALA A 35 -2.47 3.11 -0.89
CA ALA A 35 -2.96 3.19 -2.26
C ALA A 35 -4.35 3.85 -2.37
N SER A 36 -5.25 3.53 -1.45
CA SER A 36 -6.58 4.14 -1.39
C SER A 36 -6.51 5.64 -1.09
N THR A 37 -5.65 6.06 -0.16
CA THR A 37 -5.44 7.47 0.16
C THR A 37 -4.83 8.22 -1.02
N VAL A 38 -3.85 7.65 -1.72
CA VAL A 38 -3.27 8.23 -2.93
C VAL A 38 -4.34 8.38 -4.01
N LYS A 39 -5.22 7.38 -4.20
CA LYS A 39 -6.33 7.46 -5.17
C LYS A 39 -7.25 8.64 -4.90
N THR A 40 -7.64 8.84 -3.64
CA THR A 40 -8.49 9.96 -3.25
C THR A 40 -7.78 11.31 -3.43
N ALA A 41 -6.50 11.40 -3.05
CA ALA A 41 -5.71 12.61 -3.20
C ALA A 41 -5.54 13.03 -4.67
N VAL A 42 -5.27 12.05 -5.54
CA VAL A 42 -5.16 12.24 -6.99
C VAL A 42 -6.47 12.72 -7.59
N GLN A 43 -7.59 12.12 -7.20
CA GLN A 43 -8.90 12.55 -7.69
C GLN A 43 -9.22 13.99 -7.27
N ALA A 44 -8.88 14.37 -6.04
CA ALA A 44 -9.01 15.76 -5.59
C ALA A 44 -8.14 16.71 -6.43
N TYR A 45 -6.88 16.34 -6.66
CA TYR A 45 -5.96 17.13 -7.48
C TYR A 45 -6.45 17.28 -8.94
N ALA A 46 -6.96 16.21 -9.54
CA ALA A 46 -7.48 16.24 -10.92
C ALA A 46 -8.73 17.14 -11.04
N ILE A 47 -9.60 17.14 -10.03
CA ILE A 47 -10.77 18.04 -9.97
C ILE A 47 -10.34 19.49 -9.84
N ASP A 48 -9.39 19.79 -8.95
CA ASP A 48 -8.91 21.17 -8.74
C ASP A 48 -8.19 21.74 -9.96
N LYS A 49 -7.64 20.87 -10.82
CA LYS A 49 -6.93 21.24 -12.05
C LYS A 49 -7.75 21.12 -13.32
N ASP A 50 -9.00 20.68 -13.24
CA ASP A 50 -9.92 20.46 -14.37
C ASP A 50 -9.27 19.74 -15.56
N SER A 51 -8.40 18.76 -15.27
CA SER A 51 -7.58 18.09 -16.30
C SER A 51 -7.25 16.65 -15.91
N ASP A 52 -7.00 15.83 -16.93
CA ASP A 52 -6.45 14.49 -16.74
C ASP A 52 -5.03 14.57 -16.20
N VAL A 53 -4.74 13.72 -15.22
CA VAL A 53 -3.48 13.73 -14.47
C VAL A 53 -2.74 12.43 -14.74
N THR A 54 -1.57 12.55 -15.34
CA THR A 54 -0.59 11.46 -15.44
C THR A 54 0.63 11.83 -14.62
N ALA A 55 0.89 11.04 -13.58
CA ALA A 55 1.88 11.40 -12.56
C ALA A 55 2.52 10.17 -11.92
N THR A 56 3.73 10.34 -11.39
CA THR A 56 4.37 9.39 -10.47
C THR A 56 4.60 10.05 -9.11
N VAL A 57 4.04 9.45 -8.06
CA VAL A 57 4.19 9.90 -6.66
C VAL A 57 4.80 8.78 -5.82
N GLY A 58 5.67 9.12 -4.88
CA GLY A 58 6.27 8.14 -3.97
C GLY A 58 7.46 8.71 -3.19
N PRO A 59 8.21 7.87 -2.46
CA PRO A 59 9.43 8.32 -1.77
C PRO A 59 10.37 9.06 -2.73
N GLY A 60 10.60 10.36 -2.48
CA GLY A 60 11.45 11.21 -3.32
C GLY A 60 10.92 11.48 -4.74
N ARG A 61 9.66 11.16 -5.02
CA ARG A 61 8.99 11.41 -6.30
C ARG A 61 7.75 12.25 -6.05
N ASP A 62 7.76 13.48 -6.54
CA ASP A 62 6.58 14.31 -6.63
C ASP A 62 6.42 14.69 -8.09
N SER A 63 5.33 14.27 -8.71
CA SER A 63 4.94 14.86 -9.98
C SER A 63 4.28 16.18 -9.65
N SER A 64 5.13 17.17 -9.47
CA SER A 64 4.75 18.57 -9.39
C SER A 64 4.02 18.92 -10.68
N GLY A 65 2.73 19.26 -10.58
CA GLY A 65 2.15 20.16 -11.57
C GLY A 65 2.93 21.47 -11.53
N ASP A 66 3.03 22.14 -12.68
CA ASP A 66 3.86 23.33 -12.90
C ASP A 66 3.56 24.53 -11.97
N ASP A 67 2.58 24.41 -11.08
CA ASP A 67 2.02 25.49 -10.24
C ASP A 67 2.51 25.46 -8.78
N GLY A 68 3.53 24.65 -8.46
CA GLY A 68 4.24 24.71 -7.17
C GLY A 68 3.60 23.96 -5.99
N ALA A 69 2.40 23.38 -6.14
CA ALA A 69 1.84 22.38 -5.24
C ALA A 69 1.58 21.09 -6.03
N GLY A 70 2.51 20.13 -5.91
CA GLY A 70 2.36 18.80 -6.50
C GLY A 70 1.27 17.97 -5.82
N ILE A 71 0.99 16.80 -6.37
CA ILE A 71 0.00 15.86 -5.82
C ILE A 71 0.33 15.52 -4.35
N MET A 72 1.60 15.56 -3.97
CA MET A 72 2.04 15.38 -2.59
C MET A 72 1.45 16.39 -1.59
N ALA A 73 0.97 17.55 -2.02
CA ALA A 73 0.27 18.50 -1.14
C ALA A 73 -1.12 17.99 -0.69
N TYR A 74 -1.70 17.03 -1.43
CA TYR A 74 -3.00 16.41 -1.13
C TYR A 74 -2.84 15.10 -0.35
N ILE A 75 -1.61 14.68 -0.08
CA ILE A 75 -1.29 13.43 0.60
C ILE A 75 -0.72 13.78 1.97
N ASP A 76 -1.31 13.21 3.01
CA ASP A 76 -0.77 13.33 4.37
C ASP A 76 0.32 12.27 4.60
N GLY A 77 1.44 12.70 5.20
CA GLY A 77 2.57 11.85 5.53
C GLY A 77 3.51 11.53 4.36
N THR A 78 4.36 10.53 4.56
CA THR A 78 5.38 10.09 3.57
C THR A 78 4.97 8.76 2.99
N LEU A 79 4.81 8.71 1.67
CA LEU A 79 4.53 7.47 0.94
C LEU A 79 5.70 6.50 1.06
N LYS A 80 5.38 5.20 1.15
CA LYS A 80 6.38 4.12 1.16
C LYS A 80 6.45 3.36 -0.17
N ALA A 81 5.38 3.35 -0.96
CA ALA A 81 5.39 2.81 -2.31
C ALA A 81 5.44 3.94 -3.36
N VAL A 82 5.88 3.57 -4.56
CA VAL A 82 5.81 4.46 -5.73
C VAL A 82 4.55 4.09 -6.51
N TYR A 83 3.72 5.09 -6.77
CA TYR A 83 2.47 4.98 -7.49
C TYR A 83 2.55 5.77 -8.79
N THR A 84 2.25 5.11 -9.91
CA THR A 84 2.04 5.77 -11.19
C THR A 84 0.56 5.89 -11.44
N ILE A 85 0.14 7.10 -11.76
CA ILE A 85 -1.23 7.56 -11.80
C ILE A 85 -1.60 7.83 -13.26
N ASP A 86 -2.78 7.36 -13.62
CA ASP A 86 -3.40 7.64 -14.91
C ASP A 86 -4.92 7.75 -14.71
N THR A 87 -5.45 8.98 -14.72
CA THR A 87 -6.89 9.22 -14.52
C THR A 87 -7.76 8.75 -15.68
N SER A 88 -7.16 8.44 -16.83
CA SER A 88 -7.86 7.92 -18.01
C SER A 88 -7.97 6.38 -18.01
N ALA A 89 -7.33 5.70 -17.06
CA ALA A 89 -7.34 4.24 -16.95
C ALA A 89 -8.45 3.71 -16.03
N ASP A 90 -8.91 2.47 -16.28
CA ASP A 90 -9.82 1.73 -15.38
C ASP A 90 -9.22 1.60 -13.96
N CYS A 91 -7.89 1.52 -13.88
CA CYS A 91 -7.14 1.54 -12.65
C CYS A 91 -6.32 2.82 -12.56
N ILE A 92 -6.82 3.76 -11.76
CA ILE A 92 -6.25 5.11 -11.60
C ILE A 92 -4.78 5.08 -11.12
N ILE A 93 -4.34 3.96 -10.53
CA ILE A 93 -3.01 3.83 -9.93
C ILE A 93 -2.40 2.46 -10.25
N SER A 94 -1.11 2.44 -10.57
CA SER A 94 -0.25 1.26 -10.50
C SER A 94 0.83 1.44 -9.44
N GLY A 95 1.14 0.40 -8.66
CA GLY A 95 2.08 0.46 -7.54
C GLY A 95 3.36 -0.32 -7.82
N THR A 96 4.50 0.20 -7.36
CA THR A 96 5.76 -0.54 -7.23
C THR A 96 6.26 -0.41 -5.80
N ASP A 97 6.63 -1.53 -5.17
CA ASP A 97 7.07 -1.50 -3.78
C ASP A 97 8.46 -0.86 -3.71
N ALA A 98 8.59 0.18 -2.88
CA ALA A 98 9.85 0.85 -2.63
C ALA A 98 10.34 0.68 -1.18
N SER A 99 9.52 0.24 -0.23
CA SER A 99 9.90 0.21 1.21
C SER A 99 9.01 -0.63 2.14
N TRP A 100 7.96 -1.29 1.66
CA TRP A 100 7.10 -2.11 2.51
C TRP A 100 7.62 -3.54 2.73
N GLY A 101 8.60 -3.99 1.94
CA GLY A 101 9.27 -5.27 2.11
C GLY A 101 8.80 -6.30 1.09
N ASN A 102 8.36 -7.48 1.54
CA ASN A 102 7.81 -8.50 0.64
C ASN A 102 6.28 -8.42 0.68
N LEU A 103 5.72 -7.38 0.05
CA LEU A 103 4.28 -7.13 -0.02
C LEU A 103 3.52 -8.01 -1.01
N GLY A 104 4.24 -8.72 -1.88
CA GLY A 104 3.66 -9.38 -3.05
C GLY A 104 3.58 -8.43 -4.25
N SER A 105 2.63 -8.68 -5.15
CA SER A 105 2.55 -8.01 -6.45
C SER A 105 1.37 -7.03 -6.51
N TRP A 106 1.54 -5.95 -7.28
CA TRP A 106 0.42 -5.05 -7.58
C TRP A 106 -0.57 -5.71 -8.57
N ASN A 107 -1.85 -5.63 -8.26
CA ASN A 107 -2.94 -6.10 -9.12
C ASN A 107 -3.57 -4.92 -9.86
N THR A 108 -3.37 -4.87 -11.18
CA THR A 108 -3.88 -3.79 -12.04
C THR A 108 -5.39 -3.84 -12.24
N THR A 109 -6.05 -4.96 -11.94
CA THR A 109 -7.50 -5.11 -12.10
C THR A 109 -8.25 -4.68 -10.85
N SER A 110 -7.74 -5.04 -9.66
CA SER A 110 -8.34 -4.64 -8.37
C SER A 110 -7.77 -3.33 -7.81
N CYS A 111 -6.68 -2.81 -8.40
CA CYS A 111 -5.96 -1.63 -7.93
C CYS A 111 -5.46 -1.76 -6.47
N GLN A 112 -4.98 -2.94 -6.12
CA GLN A 112 -4.56 -3.29 -4.77
C GLN A 112 -3.30 -4.17 -4.80
N TRP A 113 -2.59 -4.19 -3.69
CA TRP A 113 -1.53 -5.15 -3.41
C TRP A 113 -2.12 -6.52 -3.08
N ASP A 114 -1.65 -7.54 -3.79
CA ASP A 114 -1.92 -8.95 -3.49
C ASP A 114 -0.81 -9.52 -2.61
N ALA A 115 -1.18 -10.34 -1.63
CA ALA A 115 -0.22 -11.00 -0.75
C ALA A 115 0.80 -11.82 -1.58
N PRO A 116 2.07 -11.94 -1.13
CA PRO A 116 3.02 -12.83 -1.77
C PRO A 116 2.49 -14.27 -1.71
N SER A 117 2.50 -14.94 -2.87
CA SER A 117 2.08 -16.34 -3.04
C SER A 117 2.99 -17.30 -2.29
#